data_AF-A0A7H0GSA6-F1
#
_entry.id   AF-A0A7H0GSA6-F1
#
_cell.length_a   1.000
_cell.length_b   1.000
_cell.length_c   1.000
_cell.angle_alpha   90.00
_cell.angle_beta   90.00
_cell.angle_gamma   90.00
#
_symmetry.space_group_name_H-M   'P 1'
#
loop_
_entity.id
_entity.type
_entity.pdbx_description
1 polymer ?
#
loop_
_entity_poly.entity_id
_entity_poly.type
_entity_poly.pdbx_seq_one_letter_code
_entity_poly.pdbx_strand_id
1 'polypeptide(L)'
;MKKIFPLAFILFMAAFSSCKTDRANKVAIVDPVSPAAAKAQLDVFRDTLDVRWTRMIASDDAKMSATTQVLSELRKQPDTNATQIQQLARANERLKTLRYSQQSMAASERIDAYDAAQDSVLRAIYEVALPASGPANETVQTLTESIQSADSEVVGHRVRYDQAAKQFNNYLKLHESEISKIGGEYSQLQPLPLFELQQ
;
A
#
# COMPACT_ATOMS: atom_id res chain seq x y z
N MET A 1 65.04 -37.56 32.94
CA MET A 1 64.80 -38.11 34.30
C MET A 1 63.94 -37.11 35.07
N LYS A 2 62.79 -37.56 35.61
CA LYS A 2 62.22 -37.25 36.95
C LYS A 2 62.78 -35.95 37.62
N LYS A 3 62.02 -34.89 37.92
CA LYS A 3 61.10 -34.71 39.09
C LYS A 3 60.57 -33.25 39.09
N ILE A 4 59.26 -33.02 39.24
CA ILE A 4 58.51 -32.57 40.45
C ILE A 4 58.71 -31.08 40.83
N PHE A 5 57.58 -30.36 40.83
CA PHE A 5 57.25 -28.98 41.26
C PHE A 5 57.80 -28.56 42.65
N PRO A 6 57.89 -27.24 42.94
CA PRO A 6 56.82 -26.62 43.74
C PRO A 6 56.48 -25.14 43.41
N LEU A 7 55.21 -24.81 43.69
CA LEU A 7 54.67 -23.52 44.18
C LEU A 7 55.23 -22.20 43.59
N ALA A 8 54.40 -21.55 42.77
CA ALA A 8 54.32 -20.09 42.72
C ALA A 8 52.84 -19.69 42.78
N PHE A 9 52.38 -19.44 44.01
CA PHE A 9 51.07 -18.88 44.32
C PHE A 9 51.11 -17.39 43.96
N ILE A 10 50.68 -17.05 42.75
CA ILE A 10 50.49 -15.65 42.34
C ILE A 10 49.07 -15.23 42.69
N LEU A 11 49.01 -14.33 43.66
CA LEU A 11 47.90 -13.41 43.91
C LEU A 11 47.36 -12.86 42.58
N PHE A 12 46.11 -13.15 42.26
CA PHE A 12 45.30 -12.22 41.48
C PHE A 12 44.11 -11.82 42.33
N MET A 13 44.21 -10.61 42.88
CA MET A 13 43.16 -9.95 43.64
C MET A 13 41.90 -9.85 42.79
N ALA A 14 40.86 -10.52 43.26
CA ALA A 14 39.51 -10.32 42.79
C ALA A 14 39.06 -8.90 43.18
N ALA A 15 39.13 -7.97 42.23
CA ALA A 15 38.34 -6.75 42.28
C ALA A 15 36.89 -7.09 41.93
N PHE A 16 36.17 -7.70 42.88
CA PHE A 16 34.71 -7.67 42.87
C PHE A 16 34.27 -6.24 43.23
N SER A 17 34.30 -5.35 42.24
CA SER A 17 33.51 -4.13 42.29
C SER A 17 32.05 -4.55 42.23
N SER A 18 31.47 -4.68 43.42
CA SER A 18 30.04 -4.75 43.67
C SER A 18 29.36 -3.49 43.14
N CYS A 19 29.05 -3.47 41.84
CA CYS A 19 27.96 -2.64 41.32
C CYS A 19 26.69 -3.49 41.34
N LYS A 20 26.02 -3.50 42.49
CA LYS A 20 24.58 -3.78 42.53
C LYS A 20 23.88 -2.73 41.69
N THR A 21 23.70 -3.01 40.42
CA THR A 21 22.66 -2.36 39.64
C THR A 21 21.47 -3.30 39.72
N ASP A 22 20.69 -3.16 40.79
CA ASP A 22 19.28 -3.58 40.77
C ASP A 22 18.57 -2.72 39.72
N ARG A 23 18.82 -2.99 38.43
CA ARG A 23 17.85 -2.69 37.38
C ARG A 23 16.78 -3.75 37.54
N ALA A 24 15.92 -3.54 38.54
CA ALA A 24 14.56 -4.02 38.46
C ALA A 24 14.07 -3.56 37.09
N ASN A 25 14.01 -4.49 36.14
CA ASN A 25 13.37 -4.30 34.87
C ASN A 25 11.88 -4.14 35.20
N LYS A 26 11.50 -2.94 35.66
CA LYS A 26 10.11 -2.48 35.64
C LYS A 26 9.78 -2.49 34.16
N VAL A 27 9.23 -3.61 33.70
CA VAL A 27 8.34 -3.62 32.56
C VAL A 27 7.32 -2.55 32.90
N ALA A 28 7.48 -1.36 32.34
CA ALA A 28 6.53 -0.29 32.52
C ALA A 28 5.21 -0.89 32.03
N ILE A 29 4.27 -1.09 32.94
CA ILE A 29 2.92 -1.52 32.59
C ILE A 29 2.39 -0.40 31.71
N VAL A 30 2.41 -0.60 30.40
CA VAL A 30 1.83 0.32 29.45
C VAL A 30 0.34 0.20 29.65
N ASP A 31 -0.27 1.26 30.18
CA ASP A 31 -1.72 1.37 30.22
C ASP A 31 -2.23 1.43 28.78
N PRO A 32 -2.96 0.40 28.30
CA PRO A 32 -3.42 0.31 26.92
C PRO A 32 -4.43 1.41 26.56
N VAL A 33 -5.00 2.11 27.55
CA VAL A 33 -5.90 3.25 27.35
C VAL A 33 -5.23 4.59 27.70
N SER A 34 -3.90 4.63 27.82
CA SER A 34 -3.18 5.91 27.95
C SER A 34 -3.15 6.71 26.64
N PRO A 35 -3.04 8.05 26.69
CA PRO A 35 -2.82 8.86 25.49
C PRO A 35 -1.61 8.44 24.66
N ALA A 36 -0.54 7.96 25.31
CA ALA A 36 0.66 7.45 24.63
C ALA A 36 0.39 6.14 23.86
N ALA A 37 -0.36 5.20 24.47
CA ALA A 37 -0.78 3.99 23.79
C ALA A 37 -1.73 4.30 22.62
N ALA A 38 -2.68 5.23 22.82
CA ALA A 38 -3.58 5.68 21.78
C ALA A 38 -2.85 6.31 20.59
N LYS A 39 -1.84 7.14 20.87
CA LYS A 39 -0.96 7.71 19.83
C LYS A 39 -0.26 6.61 19.03
N ALA A 40 0.41 5.67 19.72
CA ALA A 40 1.17 4.60 19.06
C ALA A 40 0.27 3.73 18.17
N GLN A 41 -0.94 3.41 18.64
CA GLN A 41 -1.90 2.64 17.86
C GLN A 41 -2.44 3.40 16.65
N LEU A 42 -2.69 4.71 16.78
CA LEU A 42 -3.07 5.56 15.65
C LEU A 42 -1.97 5.66 14.60
N ASP A 43 -0.71 5.74 15.01
CA ASP A 43 0.44 5.75 14.10
C ASP A 43 0.48 4.46 13.27
N VAL A 44 0.30 3.31 13.92
CA VAL A 44 0.20 2.00 13.24
C VAL A 44 -0.96 1.96 12.23
N PHE A 45 -2.13 2.51 12.59
CA PHE A 45 -3.26 2.57 11.67
C PHE A 45 -3.00 3.50 10.49
N ARG A 46 -2.40 4.67 10.71
CA ARG A 46 -2.02 5.60 9.64
C ARG A 46 -1.04 4.96 8.66
N ASP A 47 -0.01 4.28 9.17
CA ASP A 47 0.97 3.57 8.34
C ASP A 47 0.30 2.44 7.54
N THR A 48 -0.59 1.68 8.18
CA THR A 48 -1.34 0.62 7.51
C THR A 48 -2.20 1.18 6.37
N LEU A 49 -2.92 2.26 6.64
CA LEU A 49 -3.76 2.96 5.66
C LEU A 49 -2.96 3.49 4.48
N ASP A 50 -1.83 4.13 4.74
CA ASP A 50 -0.93 4.63 3.71
C ASP A 50 -0.44 3.49 2.81
N VAL A 51 0.01 2.38 3.41
CA VAL A 51 0.45 1.20 2.65
C VAL A 51 -0.69 0.63 1.79
N ARG A 52 -1.92 0.54 2.30
CA ARG A 52 -3.07 0.05 1.51
C ARG A 52 -3.41 0.98 0.36
N TRP A 53 -3.47 2.28 0.63
CA TRP A 53 -3.75 3.30 -0.37
C TRP A 53 -2.68 3.36 -1.46
N THR A 54 -1.41 3.48 -1.05
CA THR A 54 -0.26 3.55 -1.96
C THR A 54 -0.17 2.29 -2.83
N ARG A 55 -0.42 1.11 -2.27
CA ARG A 55 -0.43 -0.13 -3.06
C ARG A 55 -1.56 -0.18 -4.09
N MET A 56 -2.74 0.31 -3.75
CA MET A 56 -3.87 0.42 -4.69
C MET A 56 -3.52 1.36 -5.84
N ILE A 57 -3.02 2.57 -5.54
CA ILE A 57 -2.66 3.57 -6.55
C ILE A 57 -1.48 3.09 -7.41
N ALA A 58 -0.48 2.44 -6.81
CA ALA A 58 0.66 1.90 -7.55
C ALA A 58 0.26 0.77 -8.51
N SER A 59 -0.67 -0.10 -8.10
CA SER A 59 -1.22 -1.13 -9.00
C SER A 59 -1.92 -0.50 -10.20
N ASP A 60 -2.70 0.55 -9.96
CA ASP A 60 -3.40 1.27 -11.02
C ASP A 60 -2.47 2.06 -11.96
N ASP A 61 -1.44 2.72 -11.42
CA ASP A 61 -0.40 3.37 -12.22
C ASP A 61 0.39 2.35 -13.06
N ALA A 62 0.66 1.16 -12.52
CA ALA A 62 1.31 0.08 -13.26
C ALA A 62 0.45 -0.40 -14.44
N LYS A 63 -0.89 -0.50 -14.28
CA LYS A 63 -1.81 -0.80 -15.40
C LYS A 63 -1.71 0.26 -16.50
N MET A 64 -1.80 1.55 -16.16
CA MET A 64 -1.71 2.62 -17.15
C MET A 64 -0.37 2.64 -17.89
N SER A 65 0.72 2.35 -17.17
CA SER A 65 2.07 2.23 -17.75
C SER A 65 2.17 1.04 -18.71
N ALA A 66 1.68 -0.13 -18.30
CA ALA A 66 1.66 -1.31 -19.15
C ALA A 66 0.80 -1.09 -20.40
N THR A 67 -0.36 -0.44 -20.26
CA THR A 67 -1.21 -0.04 -21.39
C THR A 67 -0.47 0.88 -22.37
N THR A 68 0.27 1.86 -21.85
CA THR A 68 1.09 2.74 -22.69
C THR A 68 2.14 1.97 -23.47
N GLN A 69 2.77 0.97 -22.83
CA GLN A 69 3.74 0.10 -23.48
C GLN A 69 3.10 -0.78 -24.57
N VAL A 70 1.93 -1.36 -24.32
CA VAL A 70 1.16 -2.12 -25.33
C VAL A 70 0.92 -1.26 -26.57
N LEU A 71 0.42 -0.04 -26.38
CA LEU A 71 0.15 0.89 -27.49
C LEU A 71 1.41 1.27 -28.26
N SER A 72 2.55 1.43 -27.56
CA SER A 72 3.85 1.67 -28.18
C SER A 72 4.30 0.48 -29.04
N GLU A 73 4.13 -0.76 -28.57
CA GLU A 73 4.49 -1.96 -29.34
C GLU A 73 3.57 -2.17 -30.54
N LEU A 74 2.26 -1.91 -30.39
CA LEU A 74 1.30 -2.00 -31.49
C LEU A 74 1.61 -0.97 -32.58
N ARG A 75 2.04 0.23 -32.22
CA ARG A 75 2.42 1.28 -33.19
C ARG A 75 3.57 0.86 -34.12
N LYS A 76 4.42 -0.08 -33.70
CA LYS A 76 5.54 -0.58 -34.52
C LYS A 76 5.10 -1.61 -35.56
N GLN A 77 3.87 -2.12 -35.48
CA GLN A 77 3.38 -3.14 -36.39
C GLN A 77 2.91 -2.53 -37.72
N PRO A 78 3.21 -3.16 -38.87
CA PRO A 78 2.98 -2.57 -40.19
C PRO A 78 1.50 -2.33 -40.53
N ASP A 79 0.58 -3.10 -39.96
CA ASP A 79 -0.85 -3.06 -40.28
C ASP A 79 -1.72 -2.40 -39.19
N THR A 80 -1.10 -1.75 -38.21
CA THR A 80 -1.86 -1.11 -37.12
C THR A 80 -2.36 0.29 -37.50
N ASN A 81 -3.63 0.58 -37.20
CA ASN A 81 -4.22 1.89 -37.40
C ASN A 81 -3.60 2.93 -36.44
N ALA A 82 -2.65 3.71 -36.95
CA ALA A 82 -1.92 4.71 -36.16
C ALA A 82 -2.83 5.77 -35.50
N THR A 83 -3.93 6.16 -36.15
CA THR A 83 -4.88 7.12 -35.59
C THR A 83 -5.63 6.50 -34.41
N GLN A 84 -6.08 5.25 -34.52
CA GLN A 84 -6.73 4.53 -33.42
C GLN A 84 -5.80 4.39 -32.21
N ILE A 85 -4.55 3.97 -32.43
CA ILE A 85 -3.55 3.85 -31.35
C ILE A 85 -3.30 5.20 -30.66
N GLN A 86 -3.20 6.29 -31.42
CA GLN A 86 -3.03 7.62 -30.84
C GLN A 86 -4.24 8.06 -30.01
N GLN A 87 -5.46 7.73 -30.45
CA GLN A 87 -6.68 8.02 -29.68
C GLN A 87 -6.73 7.22 -28.38
N LEU A 88 -6.38 5.93 -28.42
CA LEU A 88 -6.30 5.08 -27.23
C LEU A 88 -5.23 5.57 -26.24
N ALA A 89 -4.07 6.02 -26.74
CA ALA A 89 -3.02 6.58 -25.89
C ALA A 89 -3.51 7.82 -25.12
N ARG A 90 -4.17 8.75 -25.83
CA ARG A 90 -4.77 9.94 -25.19
C ARG A 90 -5.88 9.58 -24.22
N ALA A 91 -6.67 8.55 -24.51
CA ALA A 91 -7.72 8.08 -23.60
C ALA A 91 -7.11 7.50 -22.31
N ASN A 92 -6.06 6.68 -22.43
CA ASN A 92 -5.33 6.12 -21.30
C ASN A 92 -4.69 7.22 -20.42
N GLU A 93 -4.06 8.23 -21.02
CA GLU A 93 -3.48 9.37 -20.29
C GLU A 93 -4.53 10.16 -19.49
N ARG A 94 -5.76 10.28 -20.03
CA ARG A 94 -6.85 11.00 -19.35
C ARG A 94 -7.38 10.27 -18.13
N LEU A 95 -7.25 8.94 -18.05
CA LEU A 95 -7.76 8.17 -16.91
C LEU A 95 -7.23 8.72 -15.57
N LYS A 96 -5.94 9.10 -15.51
CA LYS A 96 -5.34 9.67 -14.30
C LYS A 96 -6.03 10.95 -13.81
N THR A 97 -6.62 11.73 -14.71
CA THR A 97 -7.36 12.96 -14.36
C THR A 97 -8.75 12.68 -13.79
N LEU A 98 -9.33 11.53 -14.13
CA LEU A 98 -10.64 11.09 -13.65
C LEU A 98 -10.53 10.36 -12.29
N ARG A 99 -9.37 9.75 -12.03
CA ARG A 99 -9.13 8.95 -10.83
C ARG A 99 -9.54 9.69 -9.55
N TYR A 100 -10.22 8.97 -8.68
CA TYR A 100 -10.55 9.45 -7.33
C TYR A 100 -9.29 9.56 -6.46
N SER A 101 -9.41 10.36 -5.41
CA SER A 101 -8.40 10.52 -4.35
C SER A 101 -8.87 9.84 -3.08
N GLN A 102 -7.98 9.73 -2.08
CA GLN A 102 -8.35 9.16 -0.79
C GLN A 102 -9.50 9.94 -0.17
N GLN A 103 -9.50 11.27 -0.29
CA GLN A 103 -10.55 12.15 0.24
C GLN A 103 -11.89 12.03 -0.50
N SER A 104 -11.88 11.57 -1.75
CA SER A 104 -13.10 11.39 -2.55
C SER A 104 -13.55 9.94 -2.65
N MET A 105 -12.98 9.04 -1.85
CA MET A 105 -13.28 7.60 -1.91
C MET A 105 -14.71 7.26 -1.46
N ALA A 106 -15.41 8.16 -0.78
CA ALA A 106 -16.83 8.02 -0.43
C ALA A 106 -17.78 8.42 -1.57
N ALA A 107 -17.28 9.05 -2.63
CA ALA A 107 -18.08 9.44 -3.78
C ALA A 107 -18.16 8.26 -4.76
N SER A 108 -19.11 7.34 -4.52
CA SER A 108 -19.32 6.12 -5.34
C SER A 108 -19.41 6.47 -6.83
N GLU A 109 -20.13 7.53 -7.17
CA GLU A 109 -20.32 7.98 -8.56
C GLU A 109 -19.01 8.33 -9.26
N ARG A 110 -18.01 8.83 -8.52
CA ARG A 110 -16.69 9.14 -9.07
C ARG A 110 -15.88 7.88 -9.33
N ILE A 111 -16.03 6.89 -8.46
CA ILE A 111 -15.37 5.59 -8.60
C ILE A 111 -15.98 4.84 -9.78
N ASP A 112 -17.31 4.80 -9.87
CA ASP A 112 -18.04 4.18 -10.97
C ASP A 112 -17.70 4.83 -12.32
N ALA A 113 -17.65 6.16 -12.37
CA ALA A 113 -17.25 6.88 -13.58
C ALA A 113 -15.81 6.58 -14.00
N TYR A 114 -14.90 6.48 -13.03
CA TYR A 114 -13.51 6.12 -13.29
C TYR A 114 -13.37 4.68 -13.80
N ASP A 115 -14.03 3.72 -13.16
CA ASP A 115 -13.99 2.30 -13.54
C ASP A 115 -14.61 2.09 -14.92
N ALA A 116 -15.76 2.70 -15.19
CA ALA A 116 -16.38 2.64 -16.51
C ALA A 116 -15.47 3.20 -17.61
N ALA A 117 -14.76 4.30 -17.33
CA ALA A 117 -13.79 4.87 -18.27
C ALA A 117 -12.60 3.93 -18.50
N GLN A 118 -12.05 3.34 -17.43
CA GLN A 118 -10.95 2.38 -17.51
C GLN A 118 -11.36 1.13 -18.29
N ASP A 119 -12.50 0.53 -17.98
CA ASP A 119 -13.04 -0.65 -18.67
C ASP A 119 -13.25 -0.38 -20.16
N SER A 120 -13.78 0.81 -20.50
CA SER A 120 -13.94 1.22 -21.89
C SER A 120 -12.61 1.31 -22.63
N VAL A 121 -11.58 1.87 -21.99
CA VAL A 121 -10.24 1.99 -22.57
C VAL A 121 -9.60 0.61 -22.74
N LEU A 122 -9.60 -0.21 -21.69
CA LEU A 122 -8.99 -1.54 -21.69
C LEU A 122 -9.63 -2.46 -22.72
N ARG A 123 -10.96 -2.48 -22.84
CA ARG A 123 -11.67 -3.26 -23.85
C ARG A 123 -11.22 -2.88 -25.26
N ALA A 124 -11.18 -1.59 -25.57
CA ALA A 124 -10.76 -1.11 -26.88
C ALA A 124 -9.28 -1.40 -27.17
N ILE A 125 -8.42 -1.44 -26.15
CA ILE A 125 -7.03 -1.89 -26.30
C ILE A 125 -6.96 -3.38 -26.58
N TYR A 126 -7.70 -4.21 -25.85
CA TYR A 126 -7.69 -5.66 -26.04
C TYR A 126 -8.19 -6.08 -27.41
N GLU A 127 -9.16 -5.38 -27.99
CA GLU A 127 -9.62 -5.61 -29.36
C GLU A 127 -8.48 -5.49 -30.40
N VAL A 128 -7.51 -4.60 -30.15
CA VAL A 128 -6.36 -4.39 -31.04
C VAL A 128 -5.15 -5.24 -30.64
N ALA A 129 -4.96 -5.45 -29.33
CA ALA A 129 -3.80 -6.15 -28.78
C ALA A 129 -3.91 -7.68 -28.86
N LEU A 130 -5.15 -8.20 -28.80
CA LEU A 130 -5.48 -9.63 -28.76
C LEU A 130 -6.50 -9.99 -29.86
N PRO A 131 -6.16 -9.79 -31.15
CA PRO A 131 -7.05 -10.18 -32.23
C PRO A 131 -7.23 -11.71 -32.28
N ALA A 132 -8.22 -12.20 -33.02
CA ALA A 132 -8.52 -13.64 -33.13
C ALA A 132 -7.34 -14.49 -33.64
N SER A 133 -6.39 -13.88 -34.36
CA SER A 133 -5.13 -14.51 -34.81
C SER A 133 -4.08 -14.66 -33.70
N GLY A 134 -4.35 -14.17 -32.50
CA GLY A 134 -3.41 -14.09 -31.38
C GLY A 134 -2.70 -12.73 -31.28
N PRO A 135 -1.98 -12.50 -30.17
CA PRO A 135 -1.25 -11.25 -29.92
C PRO A 135 -0.18 -10.97 -30.99
N ALA A 136 0.09 -9.69 -31.25
CA ALA A 136 1.07 -9.27 -32.26
C ALA A 136 2.50 -9.78 -31.97
N ASN A 137 2.87 -9.88 -30.69
CA ASN A 137 4.13 -10.46 -30.22
C ASN A 137 4.03 -10.83 -28.73
N GLU A 138 5.04 -11.54 -28.22
CA GLU A 138 5.13 -12.01 -26.83
C GLU A 138 5.14 -10.85 -25.81
N THR A 139 5.74 -9.71 -26.15
CA THR A 139 5.73 -8.52 -25.28
C THR A 139 4.32 -7.99 -25.09
N VAL A 140 3.54 -7.86 -26.18
CA VAL A 140 2.13 -7.45 -26.13
C VAL A 140 1.34 -8.44 -25.28
N GLN A 141 1.53 -9.74 -25.48
CA GLN A 141 0.87 -10.78 -24.68
C GLN A 141 1.15 -10.62 -23.18
N THR A 142 2.43 -10.59 -22.80
CA THR A 142 2.86 -10.49 -21.40
C THR A 142 2.31 -9.23 -20.72
N LEU A 143 2.36 -8.10 -21.44
CA LEU A 143 1.81 -6.85 -20.93
C LEU A 143 0.29 -6.93 -20.76
N THR A 144 -0.44 -7.50 -21.72
CA THR A 144 -1.90 -7.65 -21.59
C THR A 144 -2.30 -8.56 -20.44
N GLU A 145 -1.59 -9.66 -20.22
CA GLU A 145 -1.82 -10.57 -19.08
C GLU A 145 -1.54 -9.86 -17.75
N SER A 146 -0.46 -9.07 -17.67
CA SER A 146 -0.14 -8.24 -16.50
C SER A 146 -1.24 -7.21 -16.20
N ILE A 147 -1.77 -6.54 -17.24
CA ILE A 147 -2.88 -5.60 -17.09
C ILE A 147 -4.12 -6.32 -16.56
N GLN A 148 -4.49 -7.47 -17.15
CA GLN A 148 -5.65 -8.26 -16.72
C GLN A 148 -5.52 -8.72 -15.26
N SER A 149 -4.33 -9.19 -14.88
CA SER A 149 -4.06 -9.61 -13.49
C SER A 149 -4.23 -8.44 -12.52
N ALA A 150 -3.63 -7.29 -12.80
CA ALA A 150 -3.78 -6.10 -11.96
C ALA A 150 -5.23 -5.57 -11.92
N ASP A 151 -5.97 -5.71 -13.02
CA ASP A 151 -7.36 -5.27 -13.09
C ASP A 151 -8.28 -6.11 -12.21
N SER A 152 -8.06 -7.43 -12.18
CA SER A 152 -8.78 -8.35 -11.31
C SER A 152 -8.59 -8.09 -9.80
N GLU A 153 -7.50 -7.40 -9.42
CA GLU A 153 -7.17 -7.11 -8.03
C GLU A 153 -7.78 -5.79 -7.50
N VAL A 154 -8.37 -4.94 -8.35
CA VAL A 154 -8.85 -3.59 -7.99
C VAL A 154 -9.82 -3.64 -6.81
N VAL A 155 -10.84 -4.50 -6.88
CA VAL A 155 -11.83 -4.66 -5.80
C VAL A 155 -11.15 -5.16 -4.52
N GLY A 156 -10.21 -6.10 -4.63
CA GLY A 156 -9.44 -6.59 -3.49
C GLY A 156 -8.62 -5.49 -2.81
N HIS A 157 -8.03 -4.57 -3.57
CA HIS A 157 -7.34 -3.41 -3.03
C HIS A 157 -8.27 -2.48 -2.26
N ARG A 158 -9.46 -2.19 -2.80
CA ARG A 158 -10.46 -1.34 -2.14
C ARG A 158 -10.98 -1.95 -0.85
N VAL A 159 -11.29 -3.25 -0.86
CA VAL A 159 -11.72 -3.98 0.35
C VAL A 159 -10.65 -3.91 1.45
N ARG A 160 -9.37 -4.10 1.10
CA ARG A 160 -8.26 -4.01 2.08
C ARG A 160 -8.09 -2.58 2.61
N TYR A 161 -8.31 -1.56 1.79
CA TYR A 161 -8.34 -0.17 2.23
C TYR A 161 -9.50 0.07 3.20
N ASP A 162 -10.72 -0.32 2.83
CA ASP A 162 -11.93 -0.14 3.65
C ASP A 162 -11.79 -0.82 5.01
N GLN A 163 -11.24 -2.03 5.05
CA GLN A 163 -10.97 -2.73 6.31
C GLN A 163 -10.04 -1.93 7.23
N ALA A 164 -8.97 -1.35 6.69
CA ALA A 164 -8.05 -0.52 7.46
C ALA A 164 -8.68 0.81 7.89
N ALA A 165 -9.45 1.45 7.00
CA ALA A 165 -10.16 2.70 7.29
C ALA A 165 -11.24 2.51 8.35
N LYS A 166 -11.98 1.40 8.30
CA LYS A 166 -12.96 1.04 9.35
C LYS A 166 -12.29 0.85 10.71
N GLN A 167 -11.13 0.18 10.77
CA GLN A 167 -10.38 0.03 12.02
C GLN A 167 -9.93 1.38 12.58
N PHE A 168 -9.36 2.24 11.73
CA PHE A 168 -8.95 3.59 12.11
C PHE A 168 -10.13 4.44 12.58
N ASN A 169 -11.23 4.49 11.82
CA ASN A 169 -12.43 5.26 12.14
C ASN A 169 -13.07 4.80 13.45
N ASN A 170 -13.16 3.48 13.66
CA ASN A 170 -13.67 2.92 14.90
C ASN A 170 -12.77 3.28 16.09
N TYR A 171 -11.45 3.24 15.90
CA TYR A 171 -10.50 3.61 16.96
C TYR A 171 -10.57 5.09 17.33
N LEU A 172 -10.65 5.98 16.33
CA LEU A 172 -10.85 7.41 16.55
C LEU A 172 -12.08 7.66 17.43
N LYS A 173 -13.19 6.98 17.13
CA LYS A 173 -14.45 7.12 17.87
C LYS A 173 -14.35 6.55 19.28
N LEU A 174 -13.74 5.39 19.47
CA LEU A 174 -13.66 4.73 20.78
C LEU A 174 -12.72 5.45 21.76
N HIS A 175 -11.67 6.09 21.24
CA HIS A 175 -10.60 6.70 22.05
C HIS A 175 -10.58 8.23 21.96
N GLU A 176 -11.69 8.87 21.61
CA GLU A 176 -11.79 10.32 21.40
C GLU A 176 -11.25 11.13 22.61
N SER A 177 -11.54 10.68 23.84
CA SER A 177 -11.06 11.36 25.07
C SER A 177 -9.55 11.25 25.24
N GLU A 178 -8.96 10.10 24.94
CA GLU A 178 -7.51 9.90 25.01
C GLU A 178 -6.82 10.68 23.91
N ILE A 179 -7.38 10.67 22.70
CA ILE A 179 -6.85 11.34 21.52
C ILE A 179 -6.87 12.86 21.68
N SER A 180 -7.96 13.42 22.21
CA SER A 180 -8.04 14.86 22.48
C SER A 180 -6.99 15.33 23.50
N LYS A 181 -6.59 14.46 24.46
CA LYS A 181 -5.50 14.74 25.41
C LYS A 181 -4.11 14.69 24.78
N ILE A 182 -3.93 14.01 23.64
CA ILE A 182 -2.67 14.03 22.88
C ILE A 182 -2.43 15.44 22.31
N GLY A 183 -3.49 16.09 21.81
CA GLY A 183 -3.42 17.41 21.21
C GLY A 183 -2.75 17.43 19.83
N GLY A 184 -2.43 18.63 19.32
CA GLY A 184 -1.75 18.80 18.02
C GLY A 184 -2.55 18.23 16.85
N GLU A 185 -1.85 17.59 15.90
CA GLU A 185 -2.46 16.99 14.71
C GLU A 185 -3.47 15.87 15.05
N TYR A 186 -3.28 15.15 16.16
CA TYR A 186 -4.14 14.04 16.57
C TYR A 186 -5.54 14.50 16.95
N SER A 187 -5.67 15.71 17.51
CA SER A 187 -6.96 16.31 17.85
C SER A 187 -7.80 16.70 16.63
N GLN A 188 -7.18 16.78 15.45
CA GLN A 188 -7.83 17.18 14.19
C GLN A 188 -8.14 15.99 13.28
N LEU A 189 -7.80 14.76 13.71
CA LEU A 189 -8.05 13.56 12.91
C LEU A 189 -9.55 13.38 12.68
N GLN A 190 -9.91 13.21 11.42
CA GLN A 190 -11.28 12.93 10.99
C GLN A 190 -11.38 11.48 10.52
N PRO A 191 -12.57 10.86 10.61
CA PRO A 191 -12.83 9.61 9.95
C PRO A 191 -12.49 9.69 8.46
N LEU A 192 -11.85 8.65 7.94
CA LEU A 192 -11.56 8.52 6.52
C LEU A 192 -12.79 8.04 5.75
N PRO A 193 -12.97 8.49 4.51
CA PRO A 193 -14.03 7.99 3.65
C PRO A 193 -13.81 6.51 3.32
N LEU A 194 -14.90 5.82 3.05
CA LEU A 194 -14.94 4.39 2.71
C LEU A 194 -15.48 4.23 1.30
N PHE A 195 -15.05 3.19 0.58
CA PHE A 195 -15.63 2.83 -0.71
C PHE A 195 -17.01 2.20 -0.56
N GLU A 196 -17.14 1.19 0.31
CA GLU A 196 -18.31 0.36 0.57
C GLU A 196 -19.04 -0.16 -0.68
N LEU A 197 -18.89 -1.46 -0.96
CA LEU A 197 -19.73 -2.13 -1.96
C LEU A 197 -21.20 -2.01 -1.57
N GLN A 198 -22.00 -1.39 -2.42
CA GLN A 198 -23.46 -1.37 -2.27
C GLN A 198 -23.99 -2.81 -2.34
N GLN A 199 -24.82 -3.19 -1.38
CA GLN A 199 -25.47 -4.51 -1.32
C GLN A 199 -26.75 -4.54 -2.15
#